data_AF-A0A8S3PZR5-F1
#
_entry.id   AF-A0A8S3PZR5-F1
#
_cell.length_a   1.000
_cell.length_b   1.000
_cell.length_c   1.000
_cell.angle_alpha   90.00
_cell.angle_beta   90.00
_cell.angle_gamma   90.00
#
_symmetry.space_group_name_H-M   'P 1'
#
loop_
_entity.id
_entity.type
_entity.pdbx_description
1 polymer ?
#
loop_
_entity_poly.entity_id
_entity_poly.type
_entity_poly.pdbx_seq_one_letter_code
_entity_poly.pdbx_strand_id
1 'polypeptide(L)'
;MKYGKENLENAIKSIKDGVYSYRRASQVFGVPKTTIIDHVSGRIELNAKPGRKPVIPIEMENVVARKVVEAANKGFGITKKQLQMKISRLCKLQKIETPFKRGIPGDDWWRGFKSRHPEIALRKPEKLSTSRSRMLNRVVVTKYFEDLGKVITDNNLTAATIWNMDETGKQFEHNPTNVCARKGSRNVPGEQVIRGKMLPY
;
A
#
# COMPACT_ATOMS: atom_id res chain seq x y z
N MET A 1 -24.17 16.55 1.74
CA MET A 1 -23.94 17.99 2.01
C MET A 1 -25.25 18.71 1.74
N LYS A 2 -25.66 19.67 2.57
CA LYS A 2 -26.93 20.42 2.40
C LYS A 2 -26.86 21.52 1.34
N TYR A 3 -25.69 21.78 0.75
CA TYR A 3 -25.45 22.78 -0.28
C TYR A 3 -24.42 22.27 -1.31
N GLY A 4 -24.51 22.75 -2.54
CA GLY A 4 -23.58 22.42 -3.62
C GLY A 4 -22.24 23.15 -3.48
N LYS A 5 -21.15 22.55 -3.99
CA LYS A 5 -19.81 23.17 -3.99
C LYS A 5 -19.77 24.47 -4.79
N GLU A 6 -20.44 24.47 -5.93
CA GLU A 6 -20.53 25.63 -6.82
C GLU A 6 -21.20 26.83 -6.13
N ASN A 7 -22.26 26.59 -5.35
CA ASN A 7 -22.93 27.64 -4.57
C ASN A 7 -22.01 28.24 -3.50
N LEU A 8 -21.13 27.42 -2.91
CA LEU A 8 -20.14 27.89 -1.94
C LEU A 8 -19.04 28.73 -2.62
N GLU A 9 -18.53 28.29 -3.77
CA GLU A 9 -17.53 29.02 -4.56
C GLU A 9 -18.06 30.38 -5.01
N ASN A 10 -19.28 30.40 -5.57
CA ASN A 10 -19.94 31.63 -6.00
C ASN A 10 -20.22 32.57 -4.82
N ALA A 11 -20.64 32.05 -3.67
CA ALA A 11 -20.84 32.86 -2.46
C ALA A 11 -19.53 33.51 -1.97
N ILE A 12 -18.41 32.78 -1.97
CA ILE A 12 -17.10 33.31 -1.56
C ILE A 12 -16.61 34.36 -2.56
N LYS A 13 -16.74 34.11 -3.86
CA LYS A 13 -16.33 35.04 -4.92
C LYS A 13 -17.10 36.36 -4.80
N SER A 14 -18.42 36.29 -4.64
CA SER A 14 -19.29 37.47 -4.49
C SER A 14 -18.93 38.36 -3.29
N ILE A 15 -18.42 37.76 -2.21
CA ILE A 15 -17.97 38.47 -1.00
C ILE A 15 -16.62 39.13 -1.25
N LYS A 16 -15.69 38.41 -1.90
CA LYS A 16 -14.35 38.92 -2.23
C LYS A 16 -14.40 40.07 -3.23
N ASP A 17 -15.32 39.98 -4.20
CA ASP A 17 -15.56 41.01 -5.21
C ASP A 17 -16.36 42.21 -4.66
N GLY A 18 -16.77 42.17 -3.38
CA GLY A 18 -17.50 43.26 -2.71
C GLY A 18 -18.97 43.41 -3.13
N VAL A 19 -19.50 42.49 -3.93
CA VAL A 19 -20.85 42.57 -4.54
C VAL A 19 -21.95 42.30 -3.51
N TYR A 20 -21.73 41.37 -2.57
CA TYR A 20 -22.71 41.01 -1.55
C TYR A 20 -22.16 41.08 -0.13
N SER A 21 -23.03 41.45 0.81
CA SER A 21 -22.77 41.24 2.24
C SER A 21 -22.93 39.77 2.63
N TYR A 22 -22.29 39.32 3.71
CA TYR A 22 -22.40 37.95 4.23
C TYR A 22 -23.85 37.46 4.39
N ARG A 23 -24.76 38.36 4.80
CA ARG A 23 -26.19 38.04 4.97
C ARG A 23 -26.89 37.88 3.62
N ARG A 24 -26.56 38.73 2.64
CA ARG A 24 -27.12 38.68 1.29
C ARG A 24 -26.63 37.45 0.52
N ALA A 25 -25.33 37.15 0.59
CA ALA A 25 -24.76 35.96 -0.02
C ALA A 25 -25.39 34.66 0.54
N SER A 26 -25.67 34.62 1.86
CA SER A 26 -26.33 33.48 2.48
C SER A 26 -27.75 33.24 1.95
N GLN A 27 -28.52 34.31 1.71
CA GLN A 27 -29.87 34.22 1.14
C GLN A 27 -29.86 33.82 -0.34
N VAL A 28 -28.94 34.39 -1.13
CA VAL A 28 -28.87 34.16 -2.58
C VAL A 28 -28.39 32.74 -2.90
N PHE A 29 -27.34 32.28 -2.22
CA PHE A 29 -26.70 30.99 -2.54
C PHE A 29 -27.17 29.82 -1.66
N GLY A 30 -28.02 30.08 -0.66
CA GLY A 30 -28.52 29.06 0.27
C GLY A 30 -27.44 28.44 1.18
N VAL A 31 -26.27 29.07 1.28
CA VAL A 31 -25.16 28.62 2.13
C VAL A 31 -25.25 29.33 3.48
N PRO A 32 -25.11 28.64 4.62
CA PRO A 32 -25.12 29.29 5.94
C PRO A 32 -24.04 30.36 6.05
N LYS A 33 -24.42 31.52 6.62
CA LYS A 33 -23.52 32.67 6.82
C LYS A 33 -22.21 32.29 7.50
N THR A 34 -22.26 31.44 8.54
CA THR A 34 -21.08 30.98 9.28
C THR A 34 -20.10 30.22 8.40
N THR A 35 -20.60 29.34 7.53
CA THR A 35 -19.79 28.60 6.56
C THR A 35 -19.08 29.56 5.59
N ILE A 36 -19.79 30.56 5.07
CA ILE A 36 -19.18 31.58 4.19
C ILE A 36 -18.06 32.33 4.92
N ILE A 37 -18.30 32.75 6.18
CA ILE A 37 -17.30 33.44 7.00
C ILE A 37 -16.06 32.55 7.23
N ASP A 38 -16.25 31.28 7.58
CA ASP A 38 -15.15 30.34 7.82
C ASP A 38 -14.26 30.14 6.58
N HIS A 39 -14.85 30.16 5.38
CA HIS A 39 -14.08 30.06 4.14
C HIS A 39 -13.44 31.38 3.70
N VAL A 40 -14.13 32.52 3.88
CA VAL A 40 -13.58 33.84 3.54
C VAL A 40 -12.43 34.22 4.48
N SER A 41 -12.54 33.90 5.77
CA SER A 41 -11.48 34.09 6.76
C SER A 41 -10.30 33.14 6.61
N GLY A 42 -10.39 32.13 5.73
CA GLY A 42 -9.33 31.14 5.52
C GLY A 42 -9.25 30.05 6.61
N ARG A 43 -10.19 30.01 7.56
CA ARG A 43 -10.26 28.97 8.59
C ARG A 43 -10.49 27.58 7.97
N ILE A 44 -11.22 27.52 6.86
CA ILE A 44 -11.50 26.30 6.12
C ILE A 44 -11.17 26.50 4.63
N GLU A 45 -10.33 25.62 4.08
CA GLU A 45 -10.06 25.62 2.64
C GLU A 45 -11.31 25.21 1.84
N LEU A 46 -11.51 25.81 0.67
CA LEU A 46 -12.69 25.63 -0.19
C LEU A 46 -13.01 24.16 -0.55
N ASN A 47 -11.98 23.31 -0.59
CA ASN A 47 -12.09 21.87 -0.88
C ASN A 47 -11.73 20.98 0.32
N ALA A 48 -11.68 21.54 1.53
CA ALA A 48 -11.37 20.76 2.73
C ALA A 48 -12.42 19.65 2.93
N LYS A 49 -11.93 18.42 3.09
CA LYS A 49 -12.79 17.31 3.48
C LYS A 49 -13.13 17.40 4.97
N PRO A 50 -14.38 17.10 5.37
CA PRO A 50 -14.74 17.05 6.78
C PRO A 50 -13.88 16.02 7.53
N GLY A 51 -13.43 16.38 8.73
CA GLY A 51 -12.67 15.50 9.62
C GLY A 51 -11.23 15.98 9.88
N ARG A 52 -10.50 15.20 10.67
CA ARG A 52 -9.11 15.52 11.02
C ARG A 52 -8.22 15.39 9.78
N LYS A 53 -7.33 16.37 9.59
CA LYS A 53 -6.28 16.28 8.57
C LYS A 53 -5.40 15.04 8.84
N PRO A 54 -4.92 14.34 7.80
CA PRO A 54 -4.00 13.22 7.97
C PRO A 54 -2.74 13.65 8.72
N VAL A 55 -2.21 12.76 9.57
CA VAL A 55 -1.00 13.03 10.39
C VAL A 55 0.23 13.23 9.50
N ILE A 56 0.26 12.57 8.35
CA ILE A 56 1.35 12.63 7.39
C ILE A 56 0.82 13.35 6.16
N PRO A 57 1.61 14.25 5.53
CA PRO A 57 1.23 14.87 4.27
C PRO A 57 0.87 13.82 3.21
N ILE A 58 -0.17 14.10 2.43
CA ILE A 58 -0.69 13.16 1.42
C ILE A 58 0.39 12.74 0.42
N GLU A 59 1.27 13.66 0.04
CA GLU A 59 2.35 13.41 -0.92
C GLU A 59 3.34 12.36 -0.41
N MET A 60 3.70 12.47 0.86
CA MET A 60 4.59 11.52 1.53
C MET A 60 3.89 10.17 1.72
N GLU A 61 2.59 10.19 2.07
CA GLU A 61 1.77 8.97 2.17
C GLU A 61 1.72 8.22 0.83
N ASN A 62 1.55 8.94 -0.29
CA ASN A 62 1.58 8.38 -1.66
C ASN A 62 2.93 7.72 -2.00
N VAL A 63 4.04 8.32 -1.57
CA VAL A 63 5.38 7.72 -1.77
C VAL A 63 5.51 6.42 -0.98
N VAL A 64 5.03 6.40 0.26
CA VAL A 64 5.03 5.18 1.09
C VAL A 64 4.18 4.09 0.43
N ALA A 65 2.96 4.42 0.00
CA ALA A 65 2.05 3.49 -0.67
C ALA A 65 2.71 2.83 -1.90
N ARG A 66 3.33 3.63 -2.77
CA ARG A 66 4.07 3.11 -3.95
C ARG A 66 5.20 2.17 -3.55
N LYS A 67 6.07 2.58 -2.62
CA LYS A 67 7.21 1.76 -2.17
C LYS A 67 6.78 0.43 -1.54
N VAL A 68 5.66 0.43 -0.81
CA VAL A 68 5.10 -0.80 -0.23
C VAL A 68 4.67 -1.78 -1.32
N VAL A 69 3.98 -1.29 -2.35
CA VAL A 69 3.56 -2.13 -3.49
C VAL A 69 4.77 -2.63 -4.28
N GLU A 70 5.75 -1.78 -4.56
CA GLU A 70 6.98 -2.17 -5.26
C GLU A 70 7.77 -3.24 -4.48
N ALA A 71 7.89 -3.08 -3.16
CA ALA A 71 8.56 -4.05 -2.31
C ALA A 71 7.83 -5.41 -2.35
N ALA A 72 6.51 -5.41 -2.26
CA ALA A 72 5.70 -6.63 -2.38
C ALA A 72 5.85 -7.31 -3.75
N ASN A 73 5.89 -6.54 -4.84
CA ASN A 73 6.10 -7.08 -6.19
C ASN A 73 7.49 -7.71 -6.36
N LYS A 74 8.50 -7.18 -5.65
CA LYS A 74 9.87 -7.72 -5.63
C LYS A 74 10.04 -8.91 -4.67
N GLY A 75 8.98 -9.34 -3.97
CA GLY A 75 9.03 -10.43 -3.01
C GLY A 75 9.33 -10.03 -1.56
N PHE A 76 9.58 -8.74 -1.31
CA PHE A 76 9.85 -8.17 0.02
C PHE A 76 8.55 -7.61 0.63
N GLY A 77 7.62 -8.50 0.98
CA GLY A 77 6.36 -8.10 1.58
C GLY A 77 6.54 -7.40 2.94
N ILE A 78 5.91 -6.23 3.10
CA ILE A 78 5.93 -5.45 4.36
C ILE A 78 4.64 -5.72 5.13
N THR A 79 4.74 -6.23 6.35
CA THR A 79 3.57 -6.44 7.23
C THR A 79 3.00 -5.12 7.76
N LYS A 80 1.72 -5.12 8.16
CA LYS A 80 1.06 -3.96 8.81
C LYS A 80 1.90 -3.38 9.97
N LYS A 81 2.40 -4.25 10.85
CA LYS A 81 3.20 -3.85 12.01
C LYS A 81 4.53 -3.21 11.60
N GLN A 82 5.22 -3.79 10.62
CA GLN A 82 6.44 -3.20 10.06
C GLN A 82 6.19 -1.85 9.41
N LEU A 83 5.08 -1.70 8.69
CA LEU A 83 4.69 -0.42 8.12
C LEU A 83 4.45 0.64 9.20
N GLN A 84 3.68 0.32 10.25
CA GLN A 84 3.45 1.22 11.38
C GLN A 84 4.77 1.65 12.06
N MET A 85 5.71 0.71 12.26
CA MET A 85 7.03 1.04 12.82
C MET A 85 7.86 1.93 11.89
N LYS A 86 7.86 1.67 10.57
CA LYS A 86 8.55 2.50 9.58
C LYS A 86 7.97 3.92 9.55
N ILE A 87 6.65 4.04 9.62
CA ILE A 87 5.97 5.34 9.70
C ILE A 87 6.33 6.08 10.99
N SER A 88 6.32 5.41 12.14
CA SER A 88 6.77 6.00 13.40
C SER A 88 8.18 6.60 13.28
N ARG A 89 9.10 5.84 12.69
CA ARG A 89 10.47 6.31 12.44
C ARG A 89 10.51 7.50 11.47
N LEU A 90 9.73 7.45 10.39
CA LEU A 90 9.64 8.52 9.41
C LEU A 90 9.11 9.82 10.05
N CYS A 91 8.07 9.76 10.88
CA CYS A 91 7.56 10.93 11.59
C CYS A 91 8.61 11.53 12.53
N LYS A 92 9.36 10.70 13.26
CA LYS A 92 10.46 11.16 14.14
C LYS A 92 11.58 11.85 13.35
N LEU A 93 11.99 11.29 12.21
CA LEU A 93 13.03 11.86 11.35
C LEU A 93 12.62 13.20 10.74
N GLN A 94 11.36 13.29 10.31
CA GLN A 94 10.80 14.50 9.70
C GLN A 94 10.29 15.51 10.75
N LYS A 95 10.49 15.23 12.05
CA LYS A 95 10.02 16.05 13.18
C LYS A 95 8.53 16.40 13.08
N ILE A 96 7.73 15.47 12.55
CA ILE A 96 6.28 15.63 12.46
C ILE A 96 5.68 15.33 13.83
N GLU A 97 4.93 16.27 14.39
CA GLU A 97 4.15 16.03 15.60
C GLU A 97 3.04 15.02 15.31
N THR A 98 2.96 13.98 16.13
CA THR A 98 1.99 12.90 15.92
C THR A 98 1.09 12.72 17.14
N PRO A 99 -0.23 12.51 16.94
CA PRO A 99 -1.17 12.19 18.02
C PRO A 99 -1.10 10.70 18.42
N PHE A 100 -0.05 9.99 18.02
CA PHE A 100 0.05 8.54 18.18
C PHE A 100 0.38 8.17 19.62
N LYS A 101 -0.42 7.27 20.21
CA LYS A 101 -0.11 6.70 21.53
C LYS A 101 1.24 5.97 21.47
N ARG A 102 2.18 6.35 22.34
CA ARG A 102 3.58 5.85 22.35
C ARG A 102 4.36 6.12 21.04
N GLY A 103 3.92 7.08 20.23
CA GLY A 103 4.58 7.47 18.98
C GLY A 103 4.46 6.46 17.84
N ILE A 104 3.59 5.45 17.95
CA ILE A 104 3.39 4.43 16.90
C ILE A 104 1.97 4.55 16.33
N PRO A 105 1.80 4.60 15.00
CA PRO A 105 0.48 4.63 14.38
C PRO A 105 -0.35 3.41 14.77
N GLY A 106 -1.55 3.65 15.26
CA GLY A 106 -2.50 2.60 15.64
C GLY A 106 -3.33 2.09 14.47
N ASP A 107 -4.39 1.35 14.82
CA ASP A 107 -5.31 0.75 13.86
C ASP A 107 -6.19 1.77 13.14
N ASP A 108 -6.52 2.88 13.80
CA ASP A 108 -7.29 3.98 13.21
C ASP A 108 -6.52 4.62 12.06
N TRP A 109 -5.21 4.85 12.25
CA TRP A 109 -4.34 5.36 11.20
C TRP A 109 -4.29 4.37 10.03
N TRP A 110 -4.15 3.06 10.29
CA TRP A 110 -4.14 2.04 9.25
C TRP A 110 -5.45 2.02 8.45
N ARG A 111 -6.62 2.11 9.10
CA ARG A 111 -7.92 2.19 8.42
C ARG A 111 -8.02 3.45 7.55
N GLY A 112 -7.55 4.58 8.06
CA GLY A 112 -7.47 5.83 7.29
C GLY A 112 -6.56 5.70 6.07
N PHE A 113 -5.35 5.14 6.25
CA PHE A 113 -4.38 4.88 5.19
C PHE A 113 -4.99 4.01 4.09
N LYS A 114 -5.63 2.89 4.47
CA LYS A 114 -6.28 1.98 3.52
C LYS A 114 -7.49 2.61 2.80
N SER A 115 -8.22 3.50 3.47
CA SER A 115 -9.32 4.24 2.85
C SER A 115 -8.83 5.22 1.78
N ARG A 116 -7.68 5.85 2.02
CA ARG A 116 -7.01 6.73 1.04
C ARG A 116 -6.30 5.96 -0.07
N HIS A 117 -5.83 4.75 0.24
CA HIS A 117 -5.10 3.86 -0.65
C HIS A 117 -5.84 2.53 -0.89
N PRO A 118 -7.01 2.56 -1.59
CA PRO A 118 -7.82 1.38 -1.83
C PRO A 118 -7.11 0.32 -2.71
N GLU A 119 -6.03 0.70 -3.39
CA GLU A 119 -5.14 -0.16 -4.15
C GLU A 119 -4.27 -1.06 -3.27
N ILE A 120 -4.22 -0.86 -1.95
CA ILE A 120 -3.44 -1.70 -1.02
C ILE A 120 -4.34 -2.66 -0.25
N ALA A 121 -3.96 -3.92 -0.22
CA ALA A 121 -4.61 -4.98 0.55
C ALA A 121 -3.60 -5.78 1.36
N LEU A 122 -4.06 -6.37 2.47
CA LEU A 122 -3.30 -7.39 3.18
C LEU A 122 -3.49 -8.73 2.46
N ARG A 123 -2.39 -9.35 2.06
CA ARG A 123 -2.37 -10.63 1.35
C ARG A 123 -1.42 -11.60 2.04
N LYS A 124 -1.77 -12.89 2.01
CA LYS A 124 -0.84 -13.96 2.38
C LYS A 124 0.14 -14.14 1.22
N PRO A 125 1.45 -14.05 1.44
CA PRO A 125 2.41 -14.39 0.40
C PRO A 125 2.40 -15.91 0.19
N GLU A 126 2.65 -16.32 -1.06
CA GLU A 126 2.76 -17.73 -1.40
C GLU A 126 4.02 -18.34 -0.77
N LYS A 127 3.91 -19.58 -0.30
CA LYS A 127 5.04 -20.39 0.17
C LYS A 127 5.82 -20.89 -1.04
N LEU A 128 6.49 -20.00 -1.75
CA LEU A 128 7.53 -20.37 -2.70
C LEU A 128 8.87 -20.24 -1.97
N SER A 129 9.64 -21.31 -1.90
CA SER A 129 11.02 -21.20 -1.43
C SER A 129 11.76 -20.26 -2.38
N THR A 130 12.54 -19.35 -1.83
CA THR A 130 13.36 -18.38 -2.58
C THR A 130 14.24 -19.06 -3.65
N SER A 131 14.62 -20.32 -3.43
CA SER A 131 15.31 -21.17 -4.41
C SER A 131 14.45 -21.50 -5.63
N ARG A 132 13.18 -21.90 -5.44
CA ARG A 132 12.27 -22.25 -6.54
C ARG A 132 11.93 -21.04 -7.41
N SER A 133 11.70 -19.87 -6.83
CA SER A 133 11.41 -18.67 -7.65
C SER A 133 12.60 -18.27 -8.55
N ARG A 134 13.84 -18.45 -8.05
CA ARG A 134 15.07 -18.18 -8.84
C ARG A 134 15.31 -19.23 -9.93
N MET A 135 14.94 -20.48 -9.67
CA MET A 135 15.10 -21.56 -10.66
C MET A 135 14.02 -21.54 -11.76
N LEU A 136 12.88 -20.89 -11.53
CA LEU A 136 11.80 -20.71 -12.52
C LEU A 136 12.07 -19.56 -13.51
N ASN A 137 13.32 -19.36 -13.93
CA ASN A 137 13.66 -18.46 -15.04
C ASN A 137 13.63 -19.25 -16.36
N ARG A 138 13.08 -18.66 -17.43
CA ARG A 138 13.06 -19.23 -18.79
C ARG A 138 14.40 -19.83 -19.19
N VAL A 139 15.51 -19.14 -18.97
CA VAL A 139 16.84 -19.65 -19.35
C VAL A 139 17.19 -20.94 -18.60
N VAL A 140 16.95 -20.99 -17.29
CA VAL A 140 17.26 -22.14 -16.44
C VAL A 140 16.36 -23.32 -16.78
N VAL A 141 15.06 -23.05 -16.96
CA VAL A 141 14.06 -24.07 -17.31
C VAL A 141 14.32 -24.65 -18.70
N THR A 142 14.60 -23.80 -19.69
CA THR A 142 14.92 -24.25 -21.05
C THR A 142 16.16 -25.13 -21.06
N LYS A 143 17.25 -24.69 -20.43
CA LYS A 143 18.48 -25.48 -20.33
C LYS A 143 18.25 -26.84 -19.64
N TYR A 144 17.49 -26.86 -18.55
CA TYR A 144 17.17 -28.10 -17.85
C TYR A 144 16.46 -29.12 -18.75
N PHE A 145 15.43 -28.69 -19.51
CA PHE A 145 14.71 -29.59 -20.40
C PHE A 145 15.52 -30.02 -21.63
N GLU A 146 16.41 -29.16 -22.14
CA GLU A 146 17.36 -29.53 -23.19
C GLU A 146 18.34 -30.60 -22.70
N ASP A 147 18.93 -30.42 -21.52
CA ASP A 147 19.88 -31.37 -20.93
C ASP A 147 19.17 -32.70 -20.58
N LEU A 148 17.95 -32.64 -20.06
CA LEU A 148 17.11 -33.83 -19.80
C LEU A 148 16.79 -34.59 -21.10
N GLY A 149 16.43 -33.86 -22.17
CA GLY A 149 16.14 -34.45 -23.47
C GLY A 149 17.34 -35.18 -24.07
N LYS A 150 18.55 -34.62 -23.93
CA LYS A 150 19.80 -35.29 -24.34
C LYS A 150 20.01 -36.58 -23.57
N VAL A 151 19.90 -36.55 -22.24
CA VAL A 151 20.09 -37.75 -21.40
C VAL A 151 19.10 -38.85 -21.76
N ILE A 152 17.83 -38.51 -21.99
CA ILE A 152 16.80 -39.48 -22.42
C ILE A 152 17.16 -40.10 -23.78
N THR A 153 17.61 -39.29 -24.73
CA THR A 153 17.94 -39.73 -26.09
C THR A 153 19.23 -40.57 -26.10
N ASP A 154 20.29 -40.09 -25.46
CA ASP A 154 21.61 -40.73 -25.43
C ASP A 154 21.59 -42.11 -24.76
N ASN A 155 20.68 -42.29 -23.78
CA ASN A 155 20.55 -43.54 -23.03
C ASN A 155 19.33 -44.38 -23.47
N ASN A 156 18.61 -43.98 -24.54
CA ASN A 156 17.38 -44.63 -25.01
C ASN A 156 16.37 -44.93 -23.89
N LEU A 157 16.20 -43.98 -22.96
CA LEU A 157 15.29 -44.14 -21.82
C LEU A 157 13.85 -44.07 -22.31
N THR A 158 13.03 -45.03 -21.89
CA THR A 158 11.58 -45.03 -22.15
C THR A 158 10.82 -44.59 -20.91
N ALA A 159 9.58 -44.12 -21.07
CA ALA A 159 8.76 -43.69 -19.93
C ALA A 159 8.63 -44.78 -18.84
N ALA A 160 8.65 -46.06 -19.22
CA ALA A 160 8.60 -47.20 -18.30
C ALA A 160 9.85 -47.36 -17.41
N THR A 161 10.97 -46.76 -17.81
CA THR A 161 12.25 -46.81 -17.08
C THR A 161 12.48 -45.57 -16.21
N ILE A 162 11.60 -44.57 -16.28
CA ILE A 162 11.70 -43.33 -15.51
C ILE A 162 10.81 -43.45 -14.28
N TRP A 163 11.44 -43.56 -13.12
CA TRP A 163 10.75 -43.65 -11.84
C TRP A 163 10.64 -42.28 -11.20
N ASN A 164 9.43 -41.89 -10.80
CA ASN A 164 9.27 -40.72 -9.95
C ASN A 164 9.76 -41.07 -8.55
N MET A 165 10.80 -40.38 -8.08
CA MET A 165 11.32 -40.48 -6.72
C MET A 165 11.03 -39.18 -5.97
N ASP A 166 9.76 -38.88 -5.73
CA ASP A 166 9.38 -37.70 -4.96
C ASP A 166 9.35 -37.99 -3.46
N GLU A 167 10.28 -37.40 -2.73
CA GLU A 167 10.27 -37.48 -1.28
C GLU A 167 9.19 -36.52 -0.73
N THR A 168 8.23 -37.05 0.02
CA THR A 168 7.19 -36.24 0.67
C THR A 168 7.77 -35.61 1.95
N GLY A 169 8.41 -34.44 1.80
CA GLY A 169 8.89 -33.67 2.94
C GLY A 169 7.73 -33.10 3.77
N LYS A 170 7.56 -33.56 5.02
CA LYS A 170 6.69 -32.90 6.00
C LYS A 170 7.35 -31.60 6.46
N GLN A 171 7.00 -30.49 5.82
CA GLN A 171 7.44 -29.16 6.22
C GLN A 171 6.67 -28.66 7.47
N PHE A 172 7.37 -28.49 8.60
CA PHE A 172 6.86 -27.81 9.82
C PHE A 172 6.82 -26.27 9.64
N GLU A 173 6.44 -25.80 8.46
CA GLU A 173 6.81 -24.45 8.01
C GLU A 173 5.89 -23.35 8.57
N HIS A 174 6.53 -22.31 9.12
CA HIS A 174 5.93 -21.10 9.68
C HIS A 174 4.89 -20.51 8.72
N ASN A 175 3.65 -20.34 9.18
CA ASN A 175 2.61 -19.68 8.39
C ASN A 175 3.01 -18.22 8.10
N PRO A 176 3.15 -17.81 6.84
CA PRO A 176 3.57 -16.46 6.53
C PRO A 176 2.50 -15.46 7.00
N THR A 177 2.96 -14.35 7.59
CA THR A 177 2.08 -13.27 8.03
C THR A 177 1.61 -12.43 6.85
N ASN A 178 0.43 -11.83 6.98
CA ASN A 178 -0.12 -11.00 5.92
C ASN A 178 0.77 -9.77 5.65
N VAL A 179 1.06 -9.53 4.38
CA VAL A 179 1.86 -8.39 3.90
C VAL A 179 0.99 -7.43 3.09
N CYS A 180 1.37 -6.15 3.09
CA CYS A 180 0.72 -5.13 2.29
C CYS A 180 1.15 -5.29 0.83
N ALA A 181 0.21 -5.51 -0.07
CA ALA A 181 0.45 -5.71 -1.50
C ALA A 181 -0.67 -5.05 -2.33
N ARG A 182 -0.50 -4.99 -3.65
CA ARG A 182 -1.53 -4.45 -4.55
C ARG A 182 -2.82 -5.28 -4.46
N LYS A 183 -3.96 -4.60 -4.41
CA LYS A 183 -5.28 -5.21 -4.45
C LYS A 183 -5.48 -5.86 -5.82
N GLY A 184 -5.97 -7.10 -5.80
CA GLY A 184 -6.18 -7.91 -7.01
C GLY A 184 -4.99 -8.79 -7.41
N SER A 185 -3.81 -8.65 -6.77
CA SER A 185 -2.71 -9.57 -6.99
C SER A 185 -3.12 -11.01 -6.64
N ARG A 186 -3.08 -11.90 -7.63
CA ARG A 186 -3.34 -13.34 -7.46
C ARG A 186 -2.22 -14.00 -6.65
N ASN A 187 -0.98 -13.69 -7.01
CA ASN A 187 0.21 -14.27 -6.41
C ASN A 187 1.05 -13.14 -5.82
N VAL A 188 1.39 -13.25 -4.54
CA VAL A 188 2.35 -12.34 -3.89
C VAL A 188 3.58 -13.19 -3.60
N PRO A 189 4.70 -12.96 -4.33
CA PRO A 189 5.93 -13.68 -4.06
C PRO A 189 6.35 -13.42 -2.60
N GLY A 190 6.66 -14.46 -1.86
CA GLY A 190 7.27 -14.35 -0.54
C GLY A 190 8.71 -14.81 -0.62
N GLU A 191 9.69 -13.90 -0.57
CA GLU A 191 11.03 -14.34 -0.22
C GLU A 191 11.05 -14.65 1.28
N GLN A 192 11.23 -15.93 1.64
CA GLN A 192 11.66 -16.28 2.98
C GLN A 192 13.13 -15.87 3.10
N VAL A 193 13.37 -14.72 3.73
CA VAL A 193 14.68 -14.46 4.32
C VAL A 193 14.76 -15.37 5.54
N ILE A 194 15.42 -16.51 5.38
CA ILE A 194 15.82 -17.36 6.51
C ILE A 194 16.56 -16.43 7.48
N ARG A 195 16.03 -16.29 8.70
CA ARG A 195 16.65 -15.51 9.79
C ARG A 195 18.07 -16.06 10.00
N GLY A 196 19.05 -15.45 9.35
CA GLY A 196 20.43 -15.93 9.33
C GLY A 196 21.38 -15.09 8.49
N LYS A 197 20.87 -14.28 7.55
CA LYS A 197 21.69 -13.28 6.85
C LYS A 197 21.05 -11.90 6.97
N MET A 198 21.46 -11.17 8.02
CA MET A 198 21.50 -9.71 7.95
C MET A 198 22.32 -9.36 6.71
N LEU A 199 21.72 -8.69 5.74
CA LEU A 199 22.51 -7.94 4.76
C LEU A 199 23.09 -6.73 5.52
N PRO A 200 24.42 -6.52 5.54
CA PRO A 200 24.98 -5.27 6.00
C PRO A 200 24.55 -4.15 5.04
N TYR A 201 24.38 -2.96 5.60
CA TYR A 201 24.14 -1.71 4.87
C TYR A 201 25.31 -1.39 3.94
#